data_AF-A0AAW2YBI6-F1
#
_entry.id   AF-A0AAW2YBI6-F1
#
_cell.length_a   1.000
_cell.length_b   1.000
_cell.length_c   1.000
_cell.angle_alpha   90.00
_cell.angle_beta   90.00
_cell.angle_gamma   90.00
#
_symmetry.space_group_name_H-M   'P 1'
#
loop_
_entity.id
_entity.type
_entity.pdbx_description
1 polymer ?
#
loop_
_entity_poly.entity_id
_entity_poly.type
_entity_poly.pdbx_seq_one_letter_code
_entity_poly.pdbx_strand_id
1 'polypeptide(L)'
;MGRVGILDPILACTCPVHRQIVRREDSRQLMRFLIGLNNTYEHVRSQILLMEPRPHVQKAFSMVISVEKQLLVQVQQSANPSGAIY
;
A
#
# COMPACT_ATOMS: atom_id res chain seq x y z
N MET A 1 11.42 -35.95 -15.01
CA MET A 1 12.57 -35.02 -14.94
C MET A 1 12.72 -34.32 -16.29
N GLY A 2 12.98 -33.02 -16.28
CA GLY A 2 13.36 -32.20 -17.46
C GLY A 2 12.16 -31.63 -18.23
N ARG A 3 12.06 -30.33 -18.52
CA ARG A 3 13.09 -29.28 -18.62
C ARG A 3 12.55 -27.94 -18.08
N VAL A 4 13.36 -27.29 -17.26
CA VAL A 4 13.26 -25.84 -17.01
C VAL A 4 13.68 -25.15 -18.30
N GLY A 5 12.70 -24.67 -19.06
CA GLY A 5 12.93 -23.79 -20.20
C GLY A 5 13.06 -22.35 -19.71
N ILE A 6 14.29 -21.84 -19.67
CA ILE A 6 14.57 -20.41 -19.50
C ILE A 6 14.21 -19.72 -20.81
N LEU A 7 13.02 -19.13 -20.86
CA LEU A 7 12.63 -18.11 -21.83
C LEU A 7 11.63 -17.21 -21.11
N ASP A 8 12.10 -16.13 -20.48
CA ASP A 8 11.26 -14.97 -20.19
C ASP A 8 11.69 -13.80 -21.10
N PRO A 9 11.46 -13.87 -22.42
CA PRO A 9 11.12 -12.64 -23.11
C PRO A 9 9.82 -12.14 -22.48
N ILE A 10 9.71 -10.85 -22.16
CA ILE A 10 8.51 -10.22 -21.59
C ILE A 10 7.37 -10.30 -22.63
N LEU A 11 6.82 -11.49 -22.80
CA LEU A 11 5.62 -11.76 -23.55
C LEU A 11 4.52 -11.60 -22.52
N ALA A 12 4.02 -10.37 -22.37
CA ALA A 12 2.90 -10.08 -21.51
C ALA A 12 1.68 -10.87 -22.01
N CYS A 13 1.54 -12.11 -21.54
CA CYS A 13 0.45 -12.98 -21.93
C CYS A 13 -0.84 -12.38 -21.34
N THR A 14 -1.76 -11.95 -22.19
CA THR A 14 -3.00 -11.30 -21.73
C THR A 14 -4.12 -12.29 -21.45
N CYS A 15 -3.80 -13.58 -21.39
CA CYS A 15 -4.75 -14.66 -21.22
C CYS A 15 -5.46 -14.57 -19.85
N PRO A 16 -6.70 -15.12 -19.74
CA PRO A 16 -7.48 -15.04 -18.51
C PRO A 16 -6.74 -15.59 -17.28
N VAL A 17 -5.97 -16.65 -17.47
CA VAL A 17 -5.17 -17.28 -16.40
C VAL A 17 -4.10 -16.30 -15.89
N HIS A 18 -3.34 -15.66 -16.79
CA HIS A 18 -2.33 -14.67 -16.40
C HIS A 18 -2.95 -13.49 -15.65
N ARG A 19 -4.11 -12.98 -16.09
CA ARG A 19 -4.83 -11.91 -15.37
C ARG A 19 -5.20 -12.32 -13.94
N GLN A 20 -5.59 -13.58 -13.74
CA GLN A 20 -5.87 -14.10 -12.40
C GLN A 20 -4.62 -14.24 -11.55
N ILE A 21 -3.49 -14.65 -12.15
CA ILE A 21 -2.19 -14.70 -11.45
C ILE A 21 -1.78 -13.30 -11.01
N VAL A 22 -1.83 -12.31 -11.90
CA VAL A 22 -1.51 -10.90 -11.57
C VAL A 22 -2.40 -10.39 -10.44
N ARG A 23 -3.73 -10.59 -10.52
CA ARG A 23 -4.66 -10.17 -9.45
C ARG A 23 -4.36 -10.81 -8.09
N ARG A 24 -3.99 -12.10 -8.09
CA ARG A 24 -3.57 -12.80 -6.87
C ARG A 24 -2.26 -12.25 -6.32
N GLU A 25 -1.33 -11.94 -7.21
CA GLU A 25 -0.03 -11.37 -6.84
C GLU A 25 -0.18 -9.95 -6.28
N ASP A 26 -1.00 -9.09 -6.91
CA ASP A 26 -1.34 -7.76 -6.40
C ASP A 26 -1.95 -7.83 -4.99
N SER A 27 -2.85 -8.79 -4.79
CA SER A 27 -3.48 -9.05 -3.50
C SER A 27 -2.46 -9.49 -2.44
N ARG A 28 -1.49 -10.32 -2.84
CA ARG A 28 -0.41 -10.81 -1.98
C ARG A 28 0.55 -9.67 -1.61
N GLN A 29 0.92 -8.84 -2.57
CA GLN A 29 1.77 -7.67 -2.35
C GLN A 29 1.10 -6.67 -1.41
N LEU A 30 -0.18 -6.36 -1.62
CA LEU A 30 -0.93 -5.50 -0.72
C LEU A 30 -0.95 -6.04 0.71
N MET A 31 -1.24 -7.34 0.88
CA MET A 31 -1.29 -7.93 2.22
C MET A 31 0.07 -7.89 2.93
N ARG A 32 1.16 -8.20 2.21
CA ARG A 32 2.53 -8.10 2.75
C ARG A 32 2.86 -6.69 3.19
N PHE A 33 2.46 -5.69 2.39
CA PHE A 33 2.61 -4.29 2.76
C PHE A 33 1.85 -3.97 4.06
N LEU A 34 0.57 -4.34 4.15
CA LEU A 34 -0.27 -4.06 5.33
C LEU A 34 0.20 -4.76 6.61
N ILE A 35 0.76 -5.96 6.52
CA ILE A 35 1.35 -6.68 7.66
C ILE A 35 2.61 -5.99 8.15
N GLY A 36 3.39 -5.40 7.25
CA GLY A 36 4.62 -4.67 7.58
C GLY A 36 4.38 -3.29 8.18
N LEU A 37 3.13 -2.77 8.19
CA LEU A 37 2.82 -1.47 8.77
C LEU A 37 2.80 -1.53 10.30
N ASN A 38 3.38 -0.52 10.93
CA ASN A 38 3.34 -0.33 12.38
C ASN A 38 1.93 0.07 12.87
N ASN A 39 1.67 -0.08 14.17
CA ASN A 39 0.39 0.25 14.82
C ASN A 39 -0.01 1.72 14.67
N THR A 40 0.93 2.64 14.45
CA THR A 40 0.66 4.07 14.18
C THR A 40 -0.20 4.29 12.94
N TYR A 41 -0.26 3.32 12.01
CA TYR A 41 -1.02 3.40 10.77
C TYR A 41 -2.30 2.53 10.81
N GLU A 42 -2.75 2.10 11.99
CA GLU A 42 -3.91 1.22 12.15
C GLU A 42 -5.17 1.76 11.46
N HIS A 43 -5.43 3.07 11.58
CA HIS A 43 -6.57 3.71 10.94
C HIS A 43 -6.52 3.58 9.40
N VAL A 44 -5.38 3.88 8.79
CA VAL A 44 -5.17 3.77 7.33
C VAL A 44 -5.28 2.31 6.89
N ARG A 45 -4.74 1.37 7.68
CA ARG A 45 -4.84 -0.06 7.41
C ARG A 45 -6.30 -0.50 7.38
N SER A 46 -7.10 -0.10 8.37
CA SER A 46 -8.54 -0.40 8.42
C SER A 46 -9.28 0.19 7.22
N GLN A 47 -8.99 1.45 6.89
CA GLN A 47 -9.57 2.10 5.72
C GLN A 47 -9.25 1.34 4.42
N ILE A 48 -7.99 0.96 4.20
CA ILE A 48 -7.56 0.17 3.02
C ILE A 48 -8.33 -1.14 2.90
N LEU A 49 -8.55 -1.84 4.02
CA LEU A 49 -9.26 -3.13 4.05
C LEU A 49 -10.75 -3.01 3.71
N LEU A 50 -11.34 -1.84 3.95
CA LEU A 50 -12.75 -1.55 3.66
C LEU A 50 -12.98 -0.96 2.25
N MET A 51 -11.92 -0.68 1.50
CA MET A 51 -12.02 -0.10 0.16
C MET A 51 -12.48 -1.11 -0.88
N GLU A 52 -13.52 -0.74 -1.65
CA GLU A 52 -13.97 -1.44 -2.86
C GLU A 52 -14.07 -0.44 -4.04
N PRO A 53 -13.53 -0.76 -5.24
CA PRO A 53 -12.81 -1.98 -5.58
C PRO A 53 -11.45 -2.07 -4.88
N ARG A 54 -11.02 -3.29 -4.59
CA ARG A 54 -9.76 -3.58 -3.87
C ARG A 54 -8.58 -2.73 -4.39
N PRO A 55 -7.90 -1.95 -3.53
CA PRO A 55 -6.86 -1.03 -3.97
C PRO A 55 -5.58 -1.76 -4.37
N HIS A 56 -4.82 -1.18 -5.29
CA HIS A 56 -3.46 -1.63 -5.58
C HIS A 56 -2.48 -1.15 -4.50
N VAL A 57 -1.34 -1.83 -4.35
CA VAL A 57 -0.32 -1.52 -3.34
C VAL A 57 0.18 -0.07 -3.45
N GLN A 58 0.27 0.47 -4.67
CA GLN A 58 0.64 1.88 -4.92
C GLN A 58 -0.31 2.88 -4.25
N LYS A 59 -1.62 2.59 -4.25
CA LYS A 59 -2.62 3.42 -3.59
C LYS A 59 -2.46 3.35 -2.07
N ALA A 60 -2.20 2.15 -1.54
CA ALA A 60 -1.91 1.95 -0.13
C ALA A 60 -0.67 2.75 0.33
N PHE A 61 0.42 2.72 -0.44
CA PHE A 61 1.60 3.56 -0.21
C PHE A 61 1.27 5.05 -0.16
N SER A 62 0.49 5.54 -1.13
CA SER A 62 0.11 6.95 -1.20
C SER A 62 -0.66 7.40 0.04
N MET A 63 -1.57 6.55 0.55
CA MET A 63 -2.34 6.86 1.76
C MET A 63 -1.48 6.88 3.02
N VAL A 64 -0.49 5.99 3.13
CA VAL A 64 0.49 6.01 4.23
C VAL A 64 1.30 7.31 4.19
N ILE A 65 1.82 7.71 3.03
CA ILE A 65 2.55 8.97 2.86
C ILE A 65 1.69 10.18 3.23
N SER A 66 0.40 10.17 2.89
CA SER A 66 -0.53 11.23 3.29
C SER A 66 -0.64 11.37 4.81
N VAL A 67 -0.71 10.25 5.53
CA VAL A 67 -0.75 10.27 7.00
C VAL A 67 0.57 10.72 7.60
N GLU A 68 1.72 10.30 7.06
CA GLU A 68 3.02 10.78 7.54
C GLU A 68 3.14 12.30 7.43
N LYS A 69 2.71 12.86 6.30
CA LYS A 69 2.67 14.33 6.11
C LYS A 69 1.78 15.01 7.15
N GLN A 70 0.61 14.44 7.45
CA GLN A 70 -0.29 15.00 8.46
C GLN A 70 0.34 14.94 9.86
N LEU A 71 0.98 13.82 10.22
CA LEU A 71 1.66 13.67 11.51
C LEU A 71 2.79 14.69 11.66
N LEU A 72 3.60 14.93 10.61
CA LEU A 72 4.65 15.94 10.63
C LEU A 72 4.10 17.35 10.88
N VAL A 73 2.96 17.71 10.27
CA VAL A 73 2.30 18.99 10.52
C VAL A 73 1.78 19.10 11.96
N GLN A 74 1.21 18.03 12.52
CA GLN A 74 0.72 18.04 13.90
C GLN A 74 1.85 18.18 14.93
N VAL A 75 3.01 17.57 14.69
CA VAL A 75 4.18 17.73 15.57
C VAL A 75 4.61 19.21 15.62
N GLN A 76 4.61 19.92 14.48
CA GLN A 76 4.94 21.36 14.42
C GLN A 76 3.95 22.23 15.21
N GLN A 77 2.66 21.86 15.25
CA GLN A 77 1.64 22.59 16.01
C GLN A 77 1.77 22.35 17.53
N SER A 78 2.16 21.14 17.95
CA SER A 78 2.37 20.82 19.37
C SER A 78 3.65 21.42 19.98
N ALA A 79 4.63 21.78 19.15
CA ALA A 79 5.90 22.38 19.58
C ALA A 79 5.82 23.90 19.81
N ASN A 80 4.65 24.52 19.63
CA ASN A 80 4.48 25.96 19.78
C ASN A 80 3.32 26.29 20.75
N PRO A 81 3.55 26.37 22.07
CA PRO A 81 2.54 26.82 23.03
C PRO A 81 2.28 28.35 22.97
N SER A 82 2.86 29.08 22.03
CA SER A 82 2.84 30.56 22.02
C SER A 82 1.77 31.18 21.12
N GLY A 83 0.56 30.61 21.11
CA GLY A 83 -0.56 31.09 20.29
C GLY A 83 -1.83 31.46 21.06
N ALA A 84 -1.81 31.47 22.39
CA ALA A 84 -2.98 31.80 23.21
C ALA A 84 -2.70 32.99 24.14
N ILE A 85 -2.51 34.17 23.57
CA ILE A 85 -2.93 35.45 24.18
C ILE A 85 -3.23 36.40 23.01
N TYR A 86 -4.51 36.59 22.68
CA TYR A 86 -5.23 37.85 22.47
C TYR A 86 -6.72 37.51 22.34
#